data_AF-A0A292E4U9-F1
#
_entry.id   AF-A0A292E4U9-F1
#
_cell.length_a   1.000
_cell.length_b   1.000
_cell.length_c   1.000
_cell.angle_alpha   90.00
_cell.angle_beta   90.00
_cell.angle_gamma   90.00
#
_symmetry.space_group_name_H-M   'P 1'
#
loop_
_entity.id
_entity.type
_entity.pdbx_description
1 polymer ?
#
loop_
_entity_poly.entity_id
_entity_poly.type
_entity_poly.pdbx_seq_one_letter_code
_entity_poly.pdbx_strand_id
1 'polypeptide(L)'
;MSTIYLKSAYGKPSPGILDAAARGDVVIVEQKDLTAEVLAAHKGLITGQQLDQNALLALKPALEAFLDAGGRWFFNGHVVRPLVDGMAQYRPIDAPKRADFDLSSINPHPLYDGLDLKKLEANKGVAGFYGRGCNPLPEGAVAINGLGQTQVPVDWVWARPGGGRIFSHAGNDLASMGMEWGLAPGLSARILDWVNGGPCLDPWPTNPAKPSDNLPLAEAEAYTGPKSSDKAGRRIVAPSSGTYYNIRSLEGPRYAGYFDVVTTPEELGEVLRPDDVLWVPCRTPAQRMIAQKDVIARHLAAGGTVVALGESHSDLWLPAIDFTETPTNWWWWLDPAADLGVRVTDTAASHPLMKDIGDKEVTWHLHGWFVPPEGAEVLARDGEGRAILYVDDVSTPGRMILSSLDPMFHHGSHFMPATTRFLDRFIPNLKAYIHA
;
A
#
# COMPACT_ATOMS: atom_id res chain seq x y z
N MET A 1 -17.43 -13.17 -21.76
CA MET A 1 -16.08 -13.19 -21.16
C MET A 1 -16.08 -12.15 -20.08
N SER A 2 -15.79 -12.56 -18.85
CA SER A 2 -15.90 -11.75 -17.64
C SER A 2 -14.68 -10.86 -17.42
N THR A 3 -14.79 -9.96 -16.45
CA THR A 3 -13.68 -9.19 -15.88
C THR A 3 -13.05 -9.94 -14.70
N ILE A 4 -11.74 -9.76 -14.48
CA ILE A 4 -11.03 -10.18 -13.28
C ILE A 4 -11.02 -9.02 -12.27
N TYR A 5 -11.46 -9.25 -11.04
CA TYR A 5 -11.06 -8.45 -9.89
C TYR A 5 -9.93 -9.18 -9.18
N LEU A 6 -8.72 -8.62 -9.24
CA LEU A 6 -7.55 -9.23 -8.62
C LEU A 6 -7.49 -8.87 -7.14
N LYS A 7 -7.78 -9.85 -6.28
CA LYS A 7 -7.71 -9.70 -4.83
C LYS A 7 -6.27 -9.93 -4.35
N SER A 8 -5.57 -8.83 -4.11
CA SER A 8 -4.20 -8.84 -3.57
C SER A 8 -4.14 -8.58 -2.06
N ALA A 9 -5.18 -7.93 -1.52
CA ALA A 9 -5.33 -7.68 -0.09
C ALA A 9 -5.83 -8.91 0.69
N TYR A 10 -5.59 -8.93 2.00
CA TYR A 10 -6.19 -9.93 2.90
C TYR A 10 -7.70 -9.73 3.05
N GLY A 11 -8.12 -8.48 3.24
CA GLY A 11 -9.51 -8.09 3.47
C GLY A 11 -10.47 -8.55 2.36
N LYS A 12 -11.74 -8.66 2.71
CA LYS A 12 -12.79 -9.03 1.75
C LYS A 12 -12.93 -7.94 0.67
N PRO A 13 -13.24 -8.31 -0.59
CA PRO A 13 -13.66 -7.34 -1.59
C PRO A 13 -14.86 -6.52 -1.10
N SER A 14 -15.05 -5.33 -1.67
CA SER A 14 -16.18 -4.49 -1.32
C SER A 14 -17.51 -5.21 -1.63
N PRO A 15 -18.61 -4.87 -0.91
CA PRO A 15 -19.93 -5.46 -1.19
C PRO A 15 -20.34 -5.36 -2.67
N GLY A 16 -20.02 -4.24 -3.33
CA GLY A 16 -20.32 -4.06 -4.75
C GLY A 16 -19.60 -5.05 -5.68
N ILE A 17 -18.35 -5.43 -5.36
CA ILE A 17 -17.61 -6.45 -6.10
C ILE A 17 -18.18 -7.85 -5.83
N LEU A 18 -18.53 -8.14 -4.57
CA LEU A 18 -19.17 -9.42 -4.20
C LEU A 18 -20.52 -9.60 -4.93
N ASP A 19 -21.34 -8.55 -4.96
CA ASP A 19 -22.62 -8.56 -5.67
C ASP A 19 -22.43 -8.74 -7.17
N ALA A 20 -21.43 -8.08 -7.76
CA ALA A 20 -21.08 -8.25 -9.17
C ALA A 20 -20.58 -9.67 -9.48
N ALA A 21 -19.81 -10.27 -8.58
CA ALA A 21 -19.36 -11.65 -8.72
C ALA A 21 -20.54 -12.64 -8.66
N ALA A 22 -21.49 -12.42 -7.75
CA ALA A 22 -22.70 -13.22 -7.65
C ALA A 22 -23.58 -13.16 -8.92
N ARG A 23 -23.53 -12.05 -9.68
CA ARG A 23 -24.20 -11.90 -10.98
C ARG A 23 -23.40 -12.45 -12.17
N GLY A 24 -22.12 -12.80 -11.97
CA GLY A 24 -21.22 -13.23 -13.04
C GLY A 24 -20.60 -12.10 -13.87
N ASP A 25 -20.73 -10.84 -13.43
CA ASP A 25 -20.16 -9.67 -14.11
C ASP A 25 -18.63 -9.58 -13.94
N VAL A 26 -18.12 -10.20 -12.87
CA VAL A 26 -16.71 -10.23 -12.49
C VAL A 26 -16.36 -11.56 -11.83
N VAL A 27 -15.11 -12.00 -11.98
CA VAL A 27 -14.55 -13.15 -11.27
C VAL A 27 -13.50 -12.61 -10.31
N ILE A 28 -13.61 -12.98 -9.03
CA ILE A 28 -12.62 -12.65 -8.02
C ILE A 28 -11.50 -13.70 -8.10
N VAL A 29 -10.28 -13.26 -8.36
CA VAL A 29 -9.09 -14.11 -8.45
C VAL A 29 -8.11 -13.64 -7.38
N GLU A 30 -7.61 -14.55 -6.54
CA GLU A 30 -6.55 -14.22 -5.59
C GLU A 30 -5.24 -13.96 -6.36
N GLN A 31 -4.41 -13.03 -5.87
CA GLN A 31 -3.14 -12.65 -6.51
C GLN A 31 -2.27 -13.84 -6.95
N LYS A 32 -2.18 -14.87 -6.11
CA LYS A 32 -1.36 -16.07 -6.36
C LYS A 32 -1.94 -17.00 -7.42
N ASP A 33 -3.23 -16.88 -7.72
CA ASP A 33 -3.96 -17.75 -8.64
C ASP A 33 -4.13 -17.09 -10.03
N LEU A 34 -3.60 -15.87 -10.22
CA LEU A 34 -3.56 -15.23 -11.53
C LEU A 34 -2.50 -15.90 -12.41
N THR A 35 -2.92 -16.45 -13.54
CA THR A 35 -2.03 -17.06 -14.54
C THR A 35 -2.23 -16.44 -15.92
N ALA A 36 -1.36 -16.81 -16.87
CA ALA A 36 -1.49 -16.41 -18.27
C ALA A 36 -2.82 -16.91 -18.88
N GLU A 37 -3.24 -18.12 -18.55
CA GLU A 37 -4.50 -18.73 -19.01
C GLU A 37 -5.71 -17.99 -18.44
N VAL A 38 -5.64 -17.62 -17.15
CA VAL A 38 -6.70 -16.82 -16.52
C VAL A 38 -6.80 -15.47 -17.22
N LEU A 39 -5.69 -14.76 -17.46
CA LEU A 39 -5.69 -13.49 -18.21
C LEU A 39 -6.28 -13.67 -19.62
N ALA A 40 -5.83 -14.67 -20.38
CA ALA A 40 -6.29 -14.92 -21.74
C ALA A 40 -7.79 -15.27 -21.85
N ALA A 41 -8.40 -15.80 -20.78
CA ALA A 41 -9.82 -16.14 -20.74
C ALA A 41 -10.74 -14.94 -20.48
N HIS A 42 -10.20 -13.77 -20.13
CA HIS A 42 -10.95 -12.60 -19.68
C HIS A 42 -10.69 -11.38 -20.58
N LYS A 43 -11.53 -10.34 -20.45
CA LYS A 43 -11.41 -9.09 -21.23
C LYS A 43 -11.23 -7.83 -20.38
N GLY A 44 -11.43 -7.93 -19.07
CA GLY A 44 -11.24 -6.84 -18.13
C GLY A 44 -10.36 -7.28 -16.97
N LEU A 45 -9.58 -6.35 -16.43
CA LEU A 45 -8.75 -6.53 -15.23
C LEU A 45 -8.92 -5.30 -14.33
N ILE A 46 -9.23 -5.51 -13.06
CA ILE A 46 -9.22 -4.48 -12.02
C ILE A 46 -8.15 -4.85 -11.01
N THR A 47 -7.20 -3.94 -10.77
CA THR A 47 -6.17 -4.08 -9.73
C THR A 47 -6.25 -2.91 -8.75
N GLY A 48 -6.10 -3.22 -7.46
CA GLY A 48 -6.09 -2.23 -6.38
C GLY A 48 -4.69 -1.75 -6.00
N GLN A 49 -4.63 -0.79 -5.10
CA GLN A 49 -3.41 -0.18 -4.55
C GLN A 49 -2.50 -1.17 -3.81
N GLN A 50 -3.03 -2.36 -3.45
CA GLN A 50 -2.28 -3.46 -2.83
C GLN A 50 -1.83 -4.53 -3.82
N LEU A 51 -1.80 -4.23 -5.13
CA LEU A 51 -1.27 -5.12 -6.15
C LEU A 51 0.18 -5.54 -5.84
N ASP A 52 0.46 -6.85 -5.91
CA ASP A 52 1.82 -7.37 -5.94
C ASP A 52 2.41 -7.14 -7.35
N GLN A 53 3.15 -6.05 -7.52
CA GLN A 53 3.73 -5.69 -8.81
C GLN A 53 4.91 -6.58 -9.20
N ASN A 54 5.57 -7.26 -8.25
CA ASN A 54 6.61 -8.23 -8.57
C ASN A 54 5.98 -9.47 -9.21
N ALA A 55 4.90 -9.99 -8.62
CA ALA A 55 4.15 -11.11 -9.16
C ALA A 55 3.52 -10.77 -10.53
N LEU A 56 2.94 -9.57 -10.68
CA LEU A 56 2.38 -9.16 -11.97
C LEU A 56 3.47 -8.92 -13.04
N LEU A 57 4.64 -8.40 -12.66
CA LEU A 57 5.76 -8.23 -13.59
C LEU A 57 6.25 -9.57 -14.15
N ALA A 58 6.23 -10.65 -13.35
CA ALA A 58 6.54 -11.99 -13.84
C ALA A 58 5.54 -12.48 -14.91
N LEU A 59 4.33 -11.91 -14.94
CA LEU A 59 3.29 -12.17 -15.95
C LEU A 59 3.24 -11.10 -17.05
N LYS A 60 4.24 -10.21 -17.15
CA LYS A 60 4.25 -9.12 -18.14
C LYS A 60 3.90 -9.56 -19.57
N PRO A 61 4.49 -10.64 -20.15
CA PRO A 61 4.12 -11.08 -21.49
C PRO A 61 2.65 -11.47 -21.64
N ALA A 62 2.05 -12.06 -20.60
CA ALA A 62 0.63 -12.42 -20.60
C ALA A 62 -0.28 -11.20 -20.42
N LEU A 63 0.14 -10.22 -19.60
CA LEU A 63 -0.57 -8.95 -19.45
C LEU A 63 -0.57 -8.16 -20.77
N GLU A 64 0.56 -8.13 -21.47
CA GLU A 64 0.68 -7.51 -22.80
C GLU A 64 -0.21 -8.22 -23.82
N ALA A 65 -0.18 -9.56 -23.87
CA ALA A 65 -1.07 -10.32 -24.76
C ALA A 65 -2.57 -10.09 -24.46
N PHE A 66 -2.94 -9.98 -23.18
CA PHE A 66 -4.29 -9.62 -22.76
C PHE A 66 -4.71 -8.24 -23.30
N LEU A 67 -3.83 -7.25 -23.18
CA LEU A 67 -4.09 -5.89 -23.70
C LEU A 67 -4.13 -5.88 -25.23
N ASP A 68 -3.19 -6.53 -25.90
CA ASP A 68 -3.12 -6.61 -27.37
C ASP A 68 -4.37 -7.29 -27.97
N ALA A 69 -4.98 -8.23 -27.23
CA ALA A 69 -6.28 -8.82 -27.57
C ALA A 69 -7.49 -7.89 -27.35
N GLY A 70 -7.26 -6.62 -27.00
CA GLY A 70 -8.29 -5.61 -26.75
C GLY A 70 -8.75 -5.52 -25.29
N GLY A 71 -8.03 -6.15 -24.35
CA GLY A 71 -8.33 -6.13 -22.93
C GLY A 71 -8.33 -4.71 -22.33
N ARG A 72 -9.11 -4.51 -21.27
CA ARG A 72 -9.17 -3.26 -20.51
C ARG A 72 -8.67 -3.45 -19.09
N TRP A 73 -7.69 -2.65 -18.68
CA TRP A 73 -7.12 -2.69 -17.33
C TRP A 73 -7.41 -1.41 -16.57
N PHE A 74 -8.08 -1.53 -15.43
CA PHE A 74 -8.26 -0.46 -14.45
C PHE A 74 -7.24 -0.64 -13.32
N PHE A 75 -6.29 0.29 -13.24
CA PHE A 75 -5.20 0.28 -12.28
C PHE A 75 -5.37 1.36 -11.22
N ASN A 76 -5.36 0.98 -9.94
CA ASN A 76 -5.25 1.89 -8.81
C ASN A 76 -3.86 1.75 -8.15
N GLY A 77 -3.29 2.85 -7.69
CA GLY A 77 -2.04 2.88 -6.94
C GLY A 77 -0.88 3.49 -7.72
N HIS A 78 0.33 3.27 -7.22
CA HIS A 78 1.55 3.84 -7.78
C HIS A 78 2.28 2.79 -8.62
N VAL A 79 2.55 3.07 -9.90
CA VAL A 79 3.37 2.20 -10.75
C VAL A 79 4.82 2.28 -10.28
N VAL A 80 5.38 1.18 -9.79
CA VAL A 80 6.79 1.11 -9.32
C VAL A 80 7.58 -0.02 -9.99
N ARG A 81 6.94 -0.72 -10.92
CA ARG A 81 7.53 -1.71 -11.82
C ARG A 81 7.14 -1.39 -13.26
N PRO A 82 7.96 -1.76 -14.25
CA PRO A 82 7.66 -1.59 -15.67
C PRO A 82 6.68 -2.68 -16.15
N LEU A 83 5.44 -2.63 -15.66
CA LEU A 83 4.42 -3.67 -15.88
C LEU A 83 3.99 -3.80 -17.35
N VAL A 84 4.01 -2.70 -18.09
CA VAL A 84 3.72 -2.62 -19.54
C VAL A 84 4.63 -1.55 -20.14
N ASP A 85 5.17 -1.79 -21.34
CA ASP A 85 6.00 -0.81 -22.03
C ASP A 85 5.25 0.51 -22.27
N GLY A 86 5.95 1.63 -22.10
CA GLY A 86 5.40 2.99 -22.22
C GLY A 86 4.81 3.58 -20.94
N MET A 87 4.54 2.75 -19.92
CA MET A 87 4.19 3.26 -18.58
C MET A 87 5.44 3.65 -17.80
N ALA A 88 5.41 4.84 -17.20
CA ALA A 88 6.50 5.34 -16.37
C ALA A 88 6.22 5.13 -14.88
N GLN A 89 7.30 5.12 -14.09
CA GLN A 89 7.24 5.04 -12.63
C GLN A 89 6.50 6.26 -12.06
N TYR A 90 5.66 6.01 -11.05
CA TYR A 90 5.00 7.02 -10.24
C TYR A 90 5.97 8.09 -9.74
N ARG A 91 5.53 9.35 -9.78
CA ARG A 91 6.24 10.49 -9.21
C ARG A 91 5.30 11.25 -8.26
N PRO A 92 5.67 11.46 -6.98
CA PRO A 92 4.92 12.33 -6.09
C PRO A 92 5.11 13.79 -6.48
N ILE A 93 4.16 14.64 -6.11
CA ILE A 93 4.38 16.09 -6.05
C ILE A 93 5.49 16.35 -5.02
N ASP A 94 6.49 17.15 -5.39
CA ASP A 94 7.58 17.52 -4.49
C ASP A 94 7.10 18.53 -3.44
N ALA A 95 7.46 18.28 -2.18
CA ALA A 95 7.09 19.10 -1.02
C ALA A 95 5.65 19.68 -1.04
N PRO A 96 4.60 18.83 -1.16
CA PRO A 96 3.26 19.29 -1.48
C PRO A 96 2.60 20.05 -0.32
N LYS A 97 1.76 21.02 -0.66
CA LYS A 97 0.86 21.76 0.23
C LYS A 97 -0.59 21.33 -0.05
N ARG A 98 -1.51 21.73 0.84
CA ARG A 98 -2.94 21.37 0.71
C ARG A 98 -3.53 21.73 -0.66
N ALA A 99 -3.20 22.90 -1.21
CA ALA A 99 -3.71 23.36 -2.51
C ALA A 99 -3.19 22.53 -3.70
N ASP A 100 -2.05 21.84 -3.53
CA ASP A 100 -1.52 20.95 -4.57
C ASP A 100 -2.34 19.66 -4.70
N PHE A 101 -3.29 19.41 -3.78
CA PHE A 101 -4.23 18.29 -3.84
C PHE A 101 -5.63 18.69 -4.31
N ASP A 102 -5.84 19.95 -4.72
CA ASP A 102 -7.13 20.38 -5.25
C ASP A 102 -7.43 19.61 -6.55
N LEU A 103 -8.58 18.93 -6.60
CA LEU A 103 -8.93 18.06 -7.72
C LEU A 103 -9.71 18.84 -8.78
N SER A 104 -9.31 18.71 -10.04
CA SER A 104 -10.01 19.31 -11.18
C SER A 104 -10.05 18.36 -12.37
N SER A 105 -11.09 18.50 -13.20
CA SER A 105 -11.18 17.81 -14.49
C SER A 105 -10.27 18.51 -15.51
N ILE A 106 -9.47 17.73 -16.26
CA ILE A 106 -8.70 18.18 -17.42
C ILE A 106 -9.47 17.87 -18.70
N ASN A 107 -9.90 16.61 -18.86
CA ASN A 107 -10.80 16.19 -19.95
C ASN A 107 -11.96 15.38 -19.35
N PRO A 108 -13.20 15.54 -19.86
CA PRO A 108 -14.34 14.78 -19.37
C PRO A 108 -14.19 13.29 -19.68
N HIS A 109 -14.66 12.43 -18.78
CA HIS A 109 -14.67 10.98 -18.97
C HIS A 109 -15.93 10.35 -18.35
N PRO A 110 -16.59 9.37 -19.02
CA PRO A 110 -17.84 8.77 -18.55
C PRO A 110 -17.82 8.22 -17.11
N LEU A 111 -16.66 7.80 -16.62
CA LEU A 111 -16.47 7.38 -15.22
C LEU A 111 -16.87 8.45 -14.19
N TYR A 112 -16.79 9.74 -14.56
CA TYR A 112 -17.07 10.86 -13.67
C TYR A 112 -18.34 11.63 -14.06
N ASP A 113 -19.09 11.19 -15.07
CA ASP A 113 -20.28 11.89 -15.53
C ASP A 113 -21.30 12.09 -14.39
N GLY A 114 -21.62 13.36 -14.13
CA GLY A 114 -22.54 13.78 -13.07
C GLY A 114 -21.97 13.73 -11.66
N LEU A 115 -20.68 13.40 -11.48
CA LEU A 115 -20.01 13.45 -10.19
C LEU A 115 -19.44 14.84 -9.92
N ASP A 116 -19.65 15.33 -8.71
CA ASP A 116 -18.94 16.49 -8.18
C ASP A 116 -17.57 16.04 -7.66
N LEU A 117 -16.50 16.38 -8.39
CA LEU A 117 -15.13 16.00 -8.04
C LEU A 117 -14.70 16.52 -6.66
N LYS A 118 -15.31 17.60 -6.14
CA LYS A 118 -15.02 18.08 -4.78
C LYS A 118 -15.39 17.05 -3.70
N LYS A 119 -16.34 16.15 -3.98
CA LYS A 119 -16.72 15.04 -3.09
C LYS A 119 -15.71 13.87 -3.10
N LEU A 120 -14.79 13.86 -4.05
CA LEU A 120 -13.71 12.88 -4.15
C LEU A 120 -12.37 13.46 -3.65
N GLU A 121 -12.19 14.78 -3.74
CA GLU A 121 -10.98 15.49 -3.35
C GLU A 121 -10.60 15.30 -1.87
N ALA A 122 -11.59 15.44 -0.99
CA ALA A 122 -11.38 15.44 0.44
C ALA A 122 -12.46 14.63 1.17
N ASN A 123 -12.05 14.02 2.28
CA ASN A 123 -12.95 13.38 3.22
C ASN A 123 -12.85 14.13 4.56
N LYS A 124 -13.97 14.63 5.07
CA LYS A 124 -13.99 15.54 6.24
C LYS A 124 -13.07 16.76 6.13
N GLY A 125 -12.68 17.18 4.92
CA GLY A 125 -11.77 18.32 4.69
C GLY A 125 -10.28 17.95 4.62
N VAL A 126 -9.89 16.72 4.95
CA VAL A 126 -8.53 16.21 4.70
C VAL A 126 -8.42 15.77 3.24
N ALA A 127 -7.43 16.30 2.53
CA ALA A 127 -7.15 15.96 1.14
C ALA A 127 -5.89 15.10 0.97
N GLY A 128 -5.68 14.63 -0.25
CA GLY A 128 -4.56 13.78 -0.64
C GLY A 128 -4.82 12.28 -0.45
N PHE A 129 -6.06 11.87 -0.14
CA PHE A 129 -6.49 10.47 -0.23
C PHE A 129 -6.72 10.02 -1.68
N TYR A 130 -7.16 10.95 -2.53
CA TYR A 130 -7.39 10.71 -3.96
C TYR A 130 -6.08 10.47 -4.73
N GLY A 131 -5.00 11.12 -4.32
CA GLY A 131 -3.70 11.01 -4.97
C GLY A 131 -2.77 12.13 -4.53
N ARG A 132 -1.47 11.95 -4.72
CA ARG A 132 -0.43 12.89 -4.28
C ARG A 132 0.66 13.11 -5.32
N GLY A 133 0.35 12.78 -6.57
CA GLY A 133 1.30 12.66 -7.66
C GLY A 133 0.62 12.06 -8.87
N CYS A 134 1.42 11.49 -9.76
CA CYS A 134 0.91 10.80 -10.93
C CYS A 134 1.76 9.58 -11.27
N ASN A 135 1.13 8.59 -11.89
CA ASN A 135 1.82 7.73 -12.84
C ASN A 135 1.99 8.60 -14.10
N PRO A 136 3.20 8.97 -14.54
CA PRO A 136 3.35 9.93 -15.64
C PRO A 136 2.65 9.45 -16.92
N LEU A 137 2.10 10.39 -17.69
CA LEU A 137 1.34 10.08 -18.90
C LEU A 137 2.21 9.35 -19.94
N PRO A 138 1.77 8.18 -20.44
CA PRO A 138 2.31 7.60 -21.66
C PRO A 138 2.04 8.49 -22.87
N GLU A 139 2.84 8.34 -23.93
CA GLU A 139 2.59 9.00 -25.20
C GLU A 139 1.22 8.59 -25.77
N GLY A 140 0.42 9.58 -26.19
CA GLY A 140 -0.93 9.39 -26.72
C GLY A 140 -2.02 9.13 -25.67
N ALA A 141 -1.69 9.08 -24.37
CA ALA A 141 -2.68 9.03 -23.30
C ALA A 141 -3.43 10.37 -23.13
N VAL A 142 -4.64 10.30 -22.57
CA VAL A 142 -5.48 11.46 -22.26
C VAL A 142 -5.56 11.63 -20.75
N ALA A 143 -5.10 12.78 -20.24
CA ALA A 143 -5.25 13.14 -18.84
C ALA A 143 -6.73 13.40 -18.52
N ILE A 144 -7.27 12.79 -17.47
CA ILE A 144 -8.68 12.92 -17.08
C ILE A 144 -8.84 13.92 -15.95
N ASN A 145 -8.22 13.67 -14.81
CA ASN A 145 -8.23 14.58 -13.66
C ASN A 145 -6.81 14.98 -13.26
N GLY A 146 -6.68 16.19 -12.76
CA GLY A 146 -5.43 16.81 -12.35
C GLY A 146 -5.48 17.34 -10.92
N LEU A 147 -4.31 17.35 -10.27
CA LEU A 147 -4.10 17.89 -8.94
C LEU A 147 -3.41 19.27 -9.00
N GLY A 148 -3.92 20.20 -8.20
CA GLY A 148 -3.37 21.54 -8.05
C GLY A 148 -3.44 22.40 -9.32
N GLN A 149 -2.80 23.56 -9.27
CA GLN A 149 -2.84 24.56 -10.35
C GLN A 149 -2.15 24.09 -11.65
N THR A 150 -1.14 23.23 -11.53
CA THR A 150 -0.41 22.66 -12.66
C THR A 150 -1.11 21.44 -13.27
N GLN A 151 -2.22 21.01 -12.65
CA GLN A 151 -3.01 19.86 -13.06
C GLN A 151 -2.17 18.58 -13.18
N VAL A 152 -1.40 18.26 -12.14
CA VAL A 152 -0.62 17.00 -12.08
C VAL A 152 -1.56 15.83 -12.34
N PRO A 153 -1.36 15.05 -13.42
CA PRO A 153 -2.39 14.19 -13.97
C PRO A 153 -2.51 12.87 -13.19
N VAL A 154 -3.28 12.91 -12.10
CA VAL A 154 -3.52 11.77 -11.21
C VAL A 154 -4.29 10.65 -11.90
N ASP A 155 -5.20 11.02 -12.82
CA ASP A 155 -5.98 10.09 -13.61
C ASP A 155 -5.69 10.27 -15.10
N TRP A 156 -5.52 9.16 -15.81
CA TRP A 156 -5.46 9.16 -17.26
C TRP A 156 -5.98 7.86 -17.85
N VAL A 157 -6.39 7.94 -19.11
CA VAL A 157 -6.74 6.78 -19.93
C VAL A 157 -5.83 6.71 -21.14
N TRP A 158 -5.39 5.51 -21.49
CA TRP A 158 -4.50 5.26 -22.60
C TRP A 158 -5.07 4.17 -23.51
N ALA A 159 -5.32 4.52 -24.77
CA ALA A 159 -5.50 3.55 -25.83
C ALA A 159 -4.11 3.16 -26.34
N ARG A 160 -3.66 1.95 -25.97
CA ARG A 160 -2.32 1.48 -26.29
C ARG A 160 -2.15 1.32 -27.80
N PRO A 161 -0.98 1.67 -28.37
CA PRO A 161 -0.68 1.40 -29.77
C PRO A 161 -0.81 -0.07 -30.17
N GLY A 162 -0.44 -1.00 -29.27
CA GLY A 162 -0.55 -2.45 -29.46
C GLY A 162 -1.95 -3.02 -29.30
N GLY A 163 -2.92 -2.21 -28.86
CA GLY A 163 -4.28 -2.64 -28.56
C GLY A 163 -4.62 -2.62 -27.07
N GLY A 164 -5.92 -2.60 -26.78
CA GLY A 164 -6.45 -2.53 -25.42
C GLY A 164 -6.40 -1.13 -24.81
N ARG A 165 -6.91 -1.01 -23.59
CA ARG A 165 -6.98 0.26 -22.86
C ARG A 165 -6.54 0.12 -21.42
N ILE A 166 -5.87 1.14 -20.91
CA ILE A 166 -5.50 1.25 -19.49
C ILE A 166 -6.13 2.51 -18.93
N PHE A 167 -6.83 2.39 -17.80
CA PHE A 167 -7.18 3.53 -16.95
C PHE A 167 -6.28 3.47 -15.73
N SER A 168 -5.54 4.55 -15.45
CA SER A 168 -4.65 4.64 -14.30
C SER A 168 -5.14 5.72 -13.36
N HIS A 169 -5.38 5.33 -12.11
CA HIS A 169 -5.63 6.22 -10.97
C HIS A 169 -4.45 6.14 -9.99
N ALA A 170 -3.69 7.23 -9.87
CA ALA A 170 -2.46 7.29 -9.07
C ALA A 170 -2.70 7.59 -7.58
N GLY A 171 -3.58 6.81 -6.95
CA GLY A 171 -3.99 7.02 -5.56
C GLY A 171 -4.50 5.75 -4.87
N ASN A 172 -5.27 5.94 -3.78
CA ASN A 172 -5.98 4.85 -3.13
C ASN A 172 -7.06 4.26 -4.06
N ASP A 173 -7.67 3.13 -3.73
CA ASP A 173 -8.69 2.54 -4.61
C ASP A 173 -9.84 3.53 -4.91
N LEU A 174 -10.03 3.87 -6.19
CA LEU A 174 -11.07 4.84 -6.60
C LEU A 174 -12.46 4.38 -6.15
N ALA A 175 -12.69 3.07 -6.15
CA ALA A 175 -13.91 2.43 -5.69
C ALA A 175 -14.24 2.68 -4.20
N SER A 176 -13.27 3.12 -3.39
CA SER A 176 -13.48 3.51 -1.99
C SER A 176 -13.51 5.03 -1.77
N MET A 177 -13.47 5.85 -2.83
CA MET A 177 -13.52 7.30 -2.70
C MET A 177 -14.94 7.81 -2.44
N GLY A 178 -15.04 9.00 -1.84
CA GLY A 178 -16.32 9.66 -1.59
C GLY A 178 -17.26 8.89 -0.64
N MET A 179 -16.73 8.12 0.32
CA MET A 179 -17.54 7.35 1.28
C MET A 179 -18.51 8.23 2.07
N GLU A 180 -18.07 9.41 2.52
CA GLU A 180 -18.93 10.40 3.21
C GLU A 180 -20.17 10.78 2.37
N TRP A 181 -20.05 10.68 1.05
CA TRP A 181 -21.08 11.07 0.09
C TRP A 181 -21.80 9.88 -0.55
N GLY A 182 -21.53 8.65 -0.07
CA GLY A 182 -22.12 7.44 -0.61
C GLY A 182 -21.74 7.12 -2.06
N LEU A 183 -20.61 7.63 -2.56
CA LEU A 183 -20.22 7.49 -3.98
C LEU A 183 -19.55 6.15 -4.30
N ALA A 184 -18.98 5.47 -3.30
CA ALA A 184 -18.20 4.24 -3.47
C ALA A 184 -18.92 3.13 -4.27
N PRO A 185 -20.22 2.78 -4.01
CA PRO A 185 -20.93 1.79 -4.81
C PRO A 185 -21.10 2.21 -6.28
N GLY A 186 -21.38 3.49 -6.53
CA GLY A 186 -21.54 4.04 -7.88
C GLY A 186 -20.23 4.05 -8.66
N LEU A 187 -19.13 4.43 -8.01
CA LEU A 187 -17.79 4.35 -8.60
C LEU A 187 -17.40 2.92 -8.94
N SER A 188 -17.67 1.96 -8.03
CA SER A 188 -17.43 0.54 -8.27
C SER A 188 -18.17 0.04 -9.50
N ALA A 189 -19.47 0.37 -9.63
CA ALA A 189 -20.27 -0.02 -10.78
C ALA A 189 -19.77 0.59 -12.11
N ARG A 190 -19.34 1.85 -12.10
CA ARG A 190 -18.78 2.53 -13.28
C ARG A 190 -17.45 1.95 -13.72
N ILE A 191 -16.57 1.59 -12.77
CA ILE A 191 -15.31 0.90 -13.05
C ILE A 191 -15.60 -0.44 -13.72
N LEU A 192 -16.52 -1.23 -13.15
CA LEU A 192 -16.94 -2.52 -13.71
C LEU A 192 -17.53 -2.39 -15.12
N ASP A 193 -18.39 -1.40 -15.35
CA ASP A 193 -18.94 -1.13 -16.68
C ASP A 193 -17.82 -0.78 -17.69
N TRP A 194 -16.90 0.10 -17.30
CA TRP A 194 -15.78 0.50 -18.16
C TRP A 194 -14.88 -0.68 -18.54
N VAL A 195 -14.46 -1.53 -17.58
CA VAL A 195 -13.62 -2.70 -17.89
C VAL A 195 -14.37 -3.77 -18.70
N ASN A 196 -15.69 -3.89 -18.54
CA ASN A 196 -16.52 -4.80 -19.31
C ASN A 196 -16.88 -4.29 -20.73
N GLY A 197 -16.28 -3.19 -21.17
CA GLY A 197 -16.46 -2.67 -22.53
C GLY A 197 -17.37 -1.46 -22.65
N GLY A 198 -17.82 -0.88 -21.54
CA GLY A 198 -18.65 0.32 -21.47
C GLY A 198 -18.02 1.56 -22.12
N PRO A 199 -18.73 2.71 -22.10
CA PRO A 199 -18.29 3.93 -22.76
C PRO A 199 -16.91 4.42 -22.28
N CYS A 200 -16.14 4.98 -23.22
CA CYS A 200 -14.88 5.66 -22.97
C CYS A 200 -14.80 6.88 -23.90
N LEU A 201 -13.60 7.32 -24.26
CA LEU A 201 -13.37 8.43 -25.17
C LEU A 201 -13.51 7.97 -26.62
N ASP A 202 -14.73 7.66 -27.06
CA ASP A 202 -15.02 7.22 -28.43
C ASP A 202 -15.93 8.24 -29.15
N PRO A 203 -15.50 8.84 -30.28
CA PRO A 203 -14.20 8.67 -30.94
C PRO A 203 -13.04 9.23 -30.10
N TRP A 204 -11.83 8.69 -30.29
CA TRP A 204 -10.65 9.12 -29.54
C TRP A 204 -10.32 10.60 -29.81
N PRO A 205 -10.00 11.41 -28.78
CA PRO A 205 -9.78 12.84 -28.97
C PRO A 205 -8.55 13.12 -29.83
N THR A 206 -8.67 14.04 -30.79
CA THR A 206 -7.56 14.44 -31.67
C THR A 206 -6.63 15.48 -31.05
N ASN A 207 -7.17 16.33 -30.16
CA ASN A 207 -6.40 17.37 -29.46
C ASN A 207 -6.93 17.53 -28.02
N PRO A 208 -6.73 16.54 -27.13
CA PRO A 208 -7.17 16.63 -25.75
C PRO A 208 -6.44 17.77 -25.01
N ALA A 209 -7.08 18.34 -24.00
CA ALA A 209 -6.42 19.27 -23.10
C ALA A 209 -5.26 18.58 -22.39
N LYS A 210 -4.18 19.33 -22.14
CA LYS A 210 -2.95 18.83 -21.52
C LYS A 210 -2.72 19.51 -20.18
N PRO A 211 -2.10 18.83 -19.22
CA PRO A 211 -1.60 19.46 -18.00
C PRO A 211 -0.45 20.43 -18.32
N SER A 212 0.06 21.14 -17.31
CA SER A 212 1.24 22.00 -17.45
C SER A 212 2.46 21.21 -17.97
N ASP A 213 3.25 21.82 -18.86
CA ASP A 213 4.52 21.24 -19.34
C ASP A 213 5.54 21.09 -18.19
N ASN A 214 5.48 21.99 -17.21
CA ASN A 214 6.33 21.96 -16.03
C ASN A 214 5.50 21.49 -14.82
N LEU A 215 5.67 20.21 -14.46
CA LEU A 215 5.02 19.61 -13.30
C LEU A 215 5.95 19.61 -12.08
N PRO A 216 5.46 19.93 -10.87
CA PRO A 216 6.26 19.98 -9.65
C PRO A 216 6.48 18.57 -9.07
N LEU A 217 7.08 17.67 -9.85
CA LEU A 217 7.23 16.27 -9.48
C LEU A 217 8.63 16.00 -8.91
N ALA A 218 8.73 15.24 -7.82
CA ALA A 218 10.02 14.75 -7.34
C ALA A 218 10.63 13.76 -8.34
N GLU A 219 11.95 13.64 -8.37
CA GLU A 219 12.67 12.70 -9.25
C GLU A 219 12.26 11.24 -9.00
N ALA A 220 12.40 10.42 -10.04
CA ALA A 220 12.13 8.99 -9.90
C ALA A 220 13.14 8.35 -8.94
N GLU A 221 12.65 7.62 -7.94
CA GLU A 221 13.50 6.84 -7.03
C GLU A 221 13.99 5.55 -7.72
N ALA A 222 15.20 5.10 -7.38
CA ALA A 222 15.70 3.79 -7.80
C ALA A 222 15.30 2.73 -6.78
N TYR A 223 14.68 1.65 -7.24
CA TYR A 223 14.33 0.50 -6.41
C TYR A 223 15.26 -0.67 -6.73
N THR A 224 15.99 -1.15 -5.71
CA THR A 224 17.02 -2.19 -5.88
C THR A 224 16.47 -3.58 -6.21
N GLY A 225 15.16 -3.81 -6.07
CA GLY A 225 14.54 -5.12 -6.24
C GLY A 225 14.78 -6.06 -5.05
N PRO A 226 14.43 -7.36 -5.21
CA PRO A 226 14.75 -8.40 -4.24
C PRO A 226 16.23 -8.41 -3.89
N LYS A 227 16.53 -8.75 -2.65
CA LYS A 227 17.88 -8.71 -2.11
C LYS A 227 18.15 -10.00 -1.35
N SER A 228 19.34 -10.55 -1.54
CA SER A 228 19.85 -11.64 -0.70
C SER A 228 21.22 -11.25 -0.17
N SER A 229 21.54 -11.75 1.03
CA SER A 229 22.82 -11.53 1.67
C SER A 229 23.26 -12.77 2.40
N ASP A 230 24.49 -13.20 2.10
CA ASP A 230 25.16 -14.31 2.78
C ASP A 230 26.03 -13.85 3.94
N LYS A 231 25.88 -12.59 4.39
CA LYS A 231 26.67 -12.08 5.51
C LYS A 231 26.55 -13.00 6.73
N ALA A 232 27.66 -13.11 7.46
CA ALA A 232 27.69 -13.79 8.75
C ALA A 232 27.01 -12.94 9.82
N GLY A 233 26.34 -13.60 10.77
CA GLY A 233 25.59 -12.98 11.86
C GLY A 233 24.20 -12.49 11.46
N ARG A 234 23.52 -11.85 12.42
CA ARG A 234 22.11 -11.48 12.30
C ARG A 234 21.82 -10.60 11.08
N ARG A 235 20.87 -11.02 10.27
CA ARG A 235 20.36 -10.27 9.11
C ARG A 235 18.97 -9.72 9.41
N ILE A 236 18.62 -8.61 8.79
CA ILE A 236 17.24 -8.14 8.74
C ILE A 236 16.62 -8.66 7.46
N VAL A 237 15.70 -9.62 7.60
CA VAL A 237 14.94 -10.27 6.54
C VAL A 237 13.56 -9.65 6.48
N ALA A 238 13.16 -9.11 5.33
CA ALA A 238 11.86 -8.48 5.14
C ALA A 238 11.08 -9.15 4.00
N PRO A 239 9.94 -9.82 4.26
CA PRO A 239 9.01 -10.19 3.21
C PRO A 239 8.39 -8.94 2.57
N SER A 240 8.48 -8.84 1.25
CA SER A 240 7.81 -7.85 0.44
C SER A 240 6.63 -8.49 -0.27
N SER A 241 5.47 -7.84 -0.21
CA SER A 241 4.28 -8.24 -0.95
C SER A 241 4.19 -7.59 -2.34
N GLY A 242 5.29 -7.00 -2.83
CA GLY A 242 5.36 -6.32 -4.13
C GLY A 242 4.45 -5.09 -4.28
N THR A 243 3.81 -4.66 -3.20
CA THR A 243 3.02 -3.43 -3.15
C THR A 243 3.91 -2.21 -3.23
N TYR A 244 3.42 -1.12 -3.82
CA TYR A 244 4.25 0.06 -4.06
C TYR A 244 4.87 0.63 -2.78
N TYR A 245 4.15 0.55 -1.66
CA TYR A 245 4.61 1.08 -0.39
C TYR A 245 5.62 0.16 0.31
N ASN A 246 5.54 -1.16 0.10
CA ASN A 246 6.61 -2.08 0.52
C ASN A 246 7.86 -1.88 -0.34
N ILE A 247 7.70 -1.83 -1.66
CA ILE A 247 8.81 -1.61 -2.61
C ILE A 247 9.55 -0.32 -2.26
N ARG A 248 8.84 0.81 -2.12
CA ARG A 248 9.47 2.08 -1.77
C ARG A 248 10.19 2.03 -0.42
N SER A 249 9.56 1.42 0.58
CA SER A 249 10.12 1.39 1.93
C SER A 249 11.29 0.41 2.11
N LEU A 250 11.33 -0.68 1.34
CA LEU A 250 12.35 -1.73 1.47
C LEU A 250 13.48 -1.60 0.45
N GLU A 251 13.17 -1.13 -0.75
CA GLU A 251 14.10 -1.09 -1.90
C GLU A 251 14.50 0.33 -2.28
N GLY A 252 13.80 1.35 -1.76
CA GLY A 252 14.10 2.74 -2.01
C GLY A 252 15.39 3.20 -1.31
N PRO A 253 16.04 4.26 -1.83
CA PRO A 253 17.39 4.65 -1.44
C PRO A 253 17.53 5.05 0.04
N ARG A 254 16.42 5.45 0.68
CA ARG A 254 16.42 5.86 2.09
C ARG A 254 16.71 4.71 3.05
N TYR A 255 16.19 3.51 2.77
CA TYR A 255 16.22 2.39 3.71
C TYR A 255 16.76 1.08 3.17
N ALA A 256 16.99 0.94 1.86
CA ALA A 256 17.51 -0.30 1.24
C ALA A 256 18.83 -0.82 1.84
N GLY A 257 19.63 0.07 2.43
CA GLY A 257 20.88 -0.29 3.13
C GLY A 257 20.68 -0.99 4.48
N TYR A 258 19.49 -0.96 5.06
CA TYR A 258 19.20 -1.57 6.37
C TYR A 258 18.68 -3.00 6.27
N PHE A 259 17.97 -3.34 5.19
CA PHE A 259 17.45 -4.69 4.97
C PHE A 259 18.52 -5.53 4.25
N ASP A 260 18.86 -6.68 4.80
CA ASP A 260 19.88 -7.55 4.23
C ASP A 260 19.28 -8.53 3.22
N VAL A 261 18.04 -8.96 3.49
CA VAL A 261 17.26 -9.85 2.61
C VAL A 261 15.89 -9.23 2.39
N VAL A 262 15.48 -9.10 1.13
CA VAL A 262 14.14 -8.70 0.70
C VAL A 262 13.63 -9.80 -0.22
N THR A 263 12.59 -10.50 0.22
CA THR A 263 12.13 -11.78 -0.34
C THR A 263 10.60 -11.84 -0.32
N THR A 264 9.97 -12.86 -0.88
CA THR A 264 8.52 -13.06 -0.73
C THR A 264 8.19 -13.74 0.60
N PRO A 265 6.97 -13.58 1.16
CA PRO A 265 6.51 -14.41 2.27
C PRO A 265 6.72 -15.91 2.03
N GLU A 266 6.46 -16.39 0.81
CA GLU A 266 6.51 -17.81 0.45
C GLU A 266 7.92 -18.40 0.51
N GLU A 267 8.95 -17.58 0.36
CA GLU A 267 10.37 -17.99 0.40
C GLU A 267 10.95 -18.00 1.82
N LEU A 268 10.20 -17.56 2.83
CA LEU A 268 10.70 -17.45 4.21
C LEU A 268 11.27 -18.77 4.75
N GLY A 269 10.67 -19.91 4.39
CA GLY A 269 11.16 -21.23 4.81
C GLY A 269 12.57 -21.56 4.34
N GLU A 270 12.99 -21.03 3.20
CA GLU A 270 14.30 -21.29 2.60
C GLU A 270 15.34 -20.24 3.02
N VAL A 271 14.90 -19.00 3.27
CA VAL A 271 15.81 -17.86 3.49
C VAL A 271 16.02 -17.51 4.94
N LEU A 272 15.05 -17.74 5.84
CA LEU A 272 15.10 -17.26 7.22
C LEU A 272 16.00 -18.16 8.09
N ARG A 273 17.02 -17.57 8.72
CA ARG A 273 17.95 -18.27 9.64
C ARG A 273 17.53 -18.07 11.10
N PRO A 274 17.91 -18.99 12.01
CA PRO A 274 17.54 -18.92 13.42
C PRO A 274 17.82 -17.60 14.14
N ASP A 275 18.92 -16.92 13.81
CA ASP A 275 19.36 -15.69 14.47
C ASP A 275 18.93 -14.41 13.74
N ASP A 276 18.24 -14.53 12.61
CA ASP A 276 17.77 -13.39 11.84
C ASP A 276 16.70 -12.58 12.59
N VAL A 277 16.51 -11.36 12.12
CA VAL A 277 15.34 -10.54 12.44
C VAL A 277 14.39 -10.60 11.26
N LEU A 278 13.20 -11.16 11.47
CA LEU A 278 12.12 -11.10 10.51
C LEU A 278 11.35 -9.79 10.71
N TRP A 279 11.49 -8.84 9.80
CA TRP A 279 10.71 -7.61 9.76
C TRP A 279 9.52 -7.77 8.83
N VAL A 280 8.31 -7.91 9.35
CA VAL A 280 7.07 -7.99 8.58
C VAL A 280 6.51 -6.57 8.40
N PRO A 281 6.57 -5.98 7.18
CA PRO A 281 6.02 -4.66 6.92
C PRO A 281 4.53 -4.57 7.21
N CYS A 282 4.06 -3.38 7.52
CA CYS A 282 2.63 -3.13 7.67
C CYS A 282 1.89 -3.42 6.36
N ARG A 283 0.64 -3.88 6.47
CA ARG A 283 -0.21 -4.30 5.35
C ARG A 283 0.35 -5.44 4.48
N THR A 284 1.32 -6.21 4.98
CA THR A 284 1.66 -7.49 4.35
C THR A 284 0.43 -8.41 4.38
N PRO A 285 -0.03 -8.97 3.24
CA PRO A 285 -1.27 -9.76 3.21
C PRO A 285 -1.22 -10.95 4.17
N ALA A 286 -2.08 -10.92 5.20
CA ALA A 286 -2.03 -11.86 6.31
C ALA A 286 -2.17 -13.32 5.86
N GLN A 287 -2.94 -13.62 4.82
CA GLN A 287 -3.06 -14.98 4.28
C GLN A 287 -1.72 -15.56 3.82
N ARG A 288 -0.80 -14.72 3.36
CA ARG A 288 0.56 -15.14 2.97
C ARG A 288 1.41 -15.44 4.20
N MET A 289 1.26 -14.65 5.27
CA MET A 289 1.97 -14.86 6.54
C MET A 289 1.42 -16.05 7.35
N ILE A 290 0.10 -16.27 7.33
CA ILE A 290 -0.56 -17.44 7.94
C ILE A 290 0.02 -18.75 7.36
N ALA A 291 0.28 -18.79 6.05
CA ALA A 291 0.91 -19.95 5.41
C ALA A 291 2.35 -20.22 5.91
N GLN A 292 3.01 -19.22 6.50
CA GLN A 292 4.38 -19.29 7.04
C GLN A 292 4.42 -19.46 8.56
N LYS A 293 3.28 -19.65 9.23
CA LYS A 293 3.19 -19.75 10.69
C LYS A 293 4.20 -20.72 11.30
N ASP A 294 4.37 -21.90 10.72
CA ASP A 294 5.28 -22.92 11.26
C ASP A 294 6.76 -22.54 11.08
N VAL A 295 7.09 -21.83 10.00
CA VAL A 295 8.45 -21.28 9.78
C VAL A 295 8.74 -20.25 10.87
N ILE A 296 7.79 -19.35 11.11
CA ILE A 296 7.92 -18.25 12.09
C ILE A 296 7.95 -18.80 13.52
N ALA A 297 7.14 -19.81 13.84
CA ALA A 297 7.15 -20.46 15.14
C ALA A 297 8.50 -21.13 15.42
N ARG A 298 9.12 -21.80 14.44
CA ARG A 298 10.48 -22.36 14.57
C ARG A 298 11.53 -21.28 14.75
N HIS A 299 11.40 -20.17 14.03
CA HIS A 299 12.29 -19.01 14.16
C HIS A 299 12.29 -18.45 15.58
N LEU A 300 11.09 -18.20 16.14
CA LEU A 300 10.92 -17.74 17.52
C LEU A 300 11.41 -18.79 18.53
N ALA A 301 11.13 -20.08 18.33
CA ALA A 301 11.60 -21.14 19.20
C ALA A 301 13.14 -21.25 19.24
N ALA A 302 13.83 -20.83 18.19
CA ALA A 302 15.28 -20.80 18.10
C ALA A 302 15.92 -19.52 18.68
N GLY A 303 15.12 -18.60 19.24
CA GLY A 303 15.61 -17.33 19.80
C GLY A 303 15.66 -16.18 18.79
N GLY A 304 15.08 -16.36 17.60
CA GLY A 304 14.97 -15.33 16.57
C GLY A 304 14.10 -14.15 16.99
N THR A 305 14.21 -13.03 16.28
CA THR A 305 13.36 -11.85 16.51
C THR A 305 12.36 -11.68 15.38
N VAL A 306 11.12 -11.31 15.71
CA VAL A 306 10.08 -10.89 14.76
C VAL A 306 9.62 -9.47 15.08
N VAL A 307 9.64 -8.60 14.08
CA VAL A 307 8.98 -7.29 14.12
C VAL A 307 7.72 -7.37 13.25
N ALA A 308 6.55 -7.07 13.80
CA ALA A 308 5.30 -7.02 13.05
C ALA A 308 4.63 -5.66 13.21
N LEU A 309 4.48 -4.96 12.08
CA LEU A 309 3.85 -3.64 12.03
C LEU A 309 2.36 -3.75 11.69
N GLY A 310 1.63 -2.65 11.88
CA GLY A 310 0.16 -2.60 11.84
C GLY A 310 -0.44 -3.14 10.56
N GLU A 311 -1.69 -3.59 10.62
CA GLU A 311 -2.45 -4.12 9.48
C GLU A 311 -1.79 -5.34 8.80
N SER A 312 -0.83 -6.01 9.46
CA SER A 312 -0.32 -7.32 9.05
C SER A 312 -1.07 -8.49 9.70
N HIS A 313 -2.03 -8.20 10.59
CA HIS A 313 -2.79 -9.17 11.40
C HIS A 313 -1.91 -10.19 12.10
N SER A 314 -0.95 -9.72 12.89
CA SER A 314 -0.03 -10.58 13.65
C SER A 314 -0.75 -11.54 14.59
N ASP A 315 -1.96 -11.20 15.05
CA ASP A 315 -2.86 -12.06 15.81
C ASP A 315 -3.21 -13.39 15.10
N LEU A 316 -3.14 -13.43 13.78
CA LEU A 316 -3.50 -14.62 13.00
C LEU A 316 -2.34 -15.57 12.75
N TRP A 317 -1.09 -15.13 12.91
CA TRP A 317 0.09 -15.91 12.52
C TRP A 317 1.26 -15.89 13.51
N LEU A 318 1.23 -15.04 14.55
CA LEU A 318 2.14 -15.11 15.71
C LEU A 318 1.48 -15.80 16.90
N PRO A 319 2.26 -16.48 17.76
CA PRO A 319 1.75 -17.03 19.01
C PRO A 319 1.49 -15.92 20.05
N ALA A 320 0.56 -16.18 20.96
CA ALA A 320 0.33 -15.35 22.16
C ALA A 320 -0.04 -13.88 21.91
N ILE A 321 -0.63 -13.56 20.75
CA ILE A 321 -1.06 -12.21 20.42
C ILE A 321 -2.56 -12.07 20.67
N ASP A 322 -2.92 -11.10 21.52
CA ASP A 322 -4.29 -10.63 21.71
C ASP A 322 -4.38 -9.20 21.18
N PHE A 323 -5.14 -9.02 20.10
CA PHE A 323 -5.29 -7.75 19.39
C PHE A 323 -6.77 -7.46 19.14
N THR A 324 -7.16 -6.21 19.39
CA THR A 324 -8.47 -5.70 19.05
C THR A 324 -8.33 -4.60 18.01
N GLU A 325 -8.89 -4.84 16.82
CA GLU A 325 -8.97 -3.85 15.74
C GLU A 325 -9.90 -2.69 16.13
N THR A 326 -9.53 -1.48 15.74
CA THR A 326 -10.37 -0.28 15.92
C THR A 326 -10.46 0.52 14.62
N PRO A 327 -11.61 1.14 14.31
CA PRO A 327 -11.70 2.04 13.18
C PRO A 327 -10.65 3.14 13.24
N THR A 328 -9.92 3.33 12.14
CA THR A 328 -8.90 4.36 12.03
C THR A 328 -9.53 5.76 12.02
N ASN A 329 -9.12 6.64 12.94
CA ASN A 329 -9.45 8.06 12.86
C ASN A 329 -8.42 8.79 11.98
N TRP A 330 -8.78 9.04 10.72
CA TRP A 330 -7.92 9.65 9.71
C TRP A 330 -7.84 11.19 9.76
N TRP A 331 -8.48 11.85 10.72
CA TRP A 331 -8.63 13.32 10.71
C TRP A 331 -8.76 13.93 12.11
N TRP A 332 -8.29 13.24 13.15
CA TRP A 332 -8.36 13.76 14.52
C TRP A 332 -7.73 15.14 14.66
N TRP A 333 -6.66 15.46 13.91
CA TRP A 333 -5.95 16.74 13.95
C TRP A 333 -6.72 17.93 13.36
N LEU A 334 -7.89 17.70 12.74
CA LEU A 334 -8.70 18.79 12.20
C LEU A 334 -9.32 19.66 13.30
N ASP A 335 -9.58 19.09 14.46
CA ASP A 335 -9.91 19.85 15.65
C ASP A 335 -8.58 20.30 16.29
N PRO A 336 -8.26 21.60 16.33
CA PRO A 336 -7.03 22.09 16.94
C PRO A 336 -6.89 21.77 18.44
N ALA A 337 -8.00 21.44 19.11
CA ALA A 337 -8.02 21.00 20.50
C ALA A 337 -7.96 19.46 20.65
N ALA A 338 -8.10 18.71 19.56
CA ALA A 338 -8.06 17.26 19.62
C ALA A 338 -6.64 16.75 19.79
N ASP A 339 -6.57 15.70 20.59
CA ASP A 339 -5.37 14.95 20.89
C ASP A 339 -5.73 13.48 20.71
N LEU A 340 -5.02 12.79 19.80
CA LEU A 340 -5.21 11.35 19.63
C LEU A 340 -4.90 10.57 20.93
N GLY A 341 -4.21 11.22 21.87
CA GLY A 341 -3.87 10.68 23.18
C GLY A 341 -2.77 9.63 23.11
N VAL A 342 -2.16 9.42 21.94
CA VAL A 342 -1.04 8.51 21.79
C VAL A 342 0.16 9.06 22.54
N ARG A 343 0.76 8.22 23.40
CA ARG A 343 1.90 8.58 24.24
C ARG A 343 2.92 7.46 24.30
N VAL A 344 4.21 7.82 24.31
CA VAL A 344 5.26 6.89 24.72
C VAL A 344 5.21 6.67 26.22
N THR A 345 5.62 5.51 26.69
CA THR A 345 5.66 5.17 28.13
C THR A 345 6.96 5.61 28.80
N ASP A 346 7.00 5.61 30.13
CA ASP A 346 8.26 5.80 30.87
C ASP A 346 9.29 4.72 30.53
N THR A 347 8.84 3.48 30.29
CA THR A 347 9.69 2.39 29.79
C THR A 347 10.34 2.75 28.45
N ALA A 348 9.59 3.39 27.54
CA ALA A 348 10.16 3.83 26.26
C ALA A 348 11.26 4.89 26.41
N ALA A 349 11.22 5.73 27.45
CA ALA A 349 12.21 6.80 27.63
C ALA A 349 13.65 6.27 27.80
N SER A 350 13.82 5.06 28.34
CA SER A 350 15.12 4.40 28.49
C SER A 350 15.36 3.24 27.51
N HIS A 351 14.34 2.81 26.77
CA HIS A 351 14.44 1.64 25.89
C HIS A 351 15.25 1.96 24.60
N PRO A 352 16.31 1.21 24.26
CA PRO A 352 17.17 1.51 23.10
C PRO A 352 16.45 1.62 21.76
N LEU A 353 15.41 0.80 21.54
CA LEU A 353 14.57 0.86 20.35
C LEU A 353 13.87 2.22 20.16
N MET A 354 13.58 2.90 21.27
CA MET A 354 12.85 4.16 21.33
C MET A 354 13.77 5.37 21.45
N LYS A 355 15.09 5.20 21.28
CA LYS A 355 16.04 6.30 21.29
C LYS A 355 15.60 7.39 20.31
N ASP A 356 15.49 8.61 20.84
CA ASP A 356 15.00 9.79 20.12
C ASP A 356 13.56 9.66 19.59
N ILE A 357 12.76 8.66 19.96
CA ILE A 357 11.34 8.54 19.55
C ILE A 357 10.44 8.98 20.70
N GLY A 358 9.73 10.10 20.52
CA GLY A 358 8.72 10.57 21.46
C GLY A 358 7.32 10.60 20.85
N ASP A 359 6.35 11.20 21.56
CA ASP A 359 4.94 11.24 21.18
C ASP A 359 4.70 11.68 19.73
N LYS A 360 5.43 12.70 19.26
CA LYS A 360 5.32 13.25 17.91
C LYS A 360 5.69 12.28 16.79
N GLU A 361 6.50 11.27 17.11
CA GLU A 361 6.94 10.26 16.17
C GLU A 361 6.09 9.00 16.23
N VAL A 362 5.26 8.80 17.25
CA VAL A 362 4.31 7.68 17.32
C VAL A 362 2.86 8.10 17.06
N THR A 363 2.60 9.41 16.91
CA THR A 363 1.24 9.94 16.73
C THR A 363 0.95 10.26 15.26
N TRP A 364 0.13 9.43 14.61
CA TRP A 364 -0.54 9.75 13.35
C TRP A 364 -1.93 9.11 13.26
N HIS A 365 -2.06 7.80 13.23
CA HIS A 365 -3.29 7.05 13.49
C HIS A 365 -2.89 5.61 13.80
N LEU A 366 -3.82 4.84 14.35
CA LEU A 366 -3.62 3.47 14.78
C LEU A 366 -4.79 2.61 14.29
N HIS A 367 -4.55 1.30 14.24
CA HIS A 367 -5.51 0.31 13.73
C HIS A 367 -6.06 -0.62 14.81
N GLY A 368 -5.70 -0.38 16.06
CA GLY A 368 -6.14 -1.17 17.19
C GLY A 368 -5.13 -1.15 18.33
N TRP A 369 -5.36 -2.02 19.30
CA TRP A 369 -4.56 -2.13 20.50
C TRP A 369 -4.38 -3.60 20.90
N PHE A 370 -3.36 -3.87 21.71
CA PHE A 370 -3.01 -5.20 22.19
C PHE A 370 -3.29 -5.35 23.68
N VAL A 371 -3.49 -6.60 24.12
CA VAL A 371 -3.31 -7.03 25.51
C VAL A 371 -1.97 -7.75 25.60
N PRO A 372 -0.87 -7.07 25.98
CA PRO A 372 0.43 -7.71 26.13
C PRO A 372 0.43 -8.69 27.32
N PRO A 373 1.21 -9.78 27.25
CA PRO A 373 1.39 -10.69 28.37
C PRO A 373 2.10 -10.00 29.55
N GLU A 374 1.94 -10.55 30.75
CA GLU A 374 2.67 -10.07 31.93
C GLU A 374 4.18 -10.20 31.71
N GLY A 375 4.92 -9.12 31.95
CA GLY A 375 6.37 -9.05 31.73
C GLY A 375 6.78 -8.45 30.38
N ALA A 376 5.84 -8.21 29.45
CA ALA A 376 6.12 -7.47 28.23
C ALA A 376 6.34 -5.97 28.50
N GLU A 377 7.24 -5.36 27.72
CA GLU A 377 7.57 -3.93 27.81
C GLU A 377 6.70 -3.13 26.85
N VAL A 378 5.70 -2.43 27.39
CA VAL A 378 4.86 -1.51 26.59
C VAL A 378 5.62 -0.22 26.34
N LEU A 379 5.78 0.15 25.07
CA LEU A 379 6.55 1.32 24.63
C LEU A 379 5.66 2.51 24.23
N ALA A 380 4.46 2.25 23.71
CA ALA A 380 3.48 3.30 23.43
C ALA A 380 2.04 2.84 23.70
N ARG A 381 1.19 3.79 24.08
CA ARG A 381 -0.23 3.59 24.37
C ARG A 381 -1.10 4.54 23.55
N ASP A 382 -2.34 4.15 23.32
CA ASP A 382 -3.38 5.04 22.78
C ASP A 382 -3.95 5.98 23.85
N GLY A 383 -4.91 6.84 23.46
CA GLY A 383 -5.56 7.79 24.37
C GLY A 383 -6.39 7.19 25.50
N GLU A 384 -6.69 5.89 25.46
CA GLU A 384 -7.34 5.16 26.54
C GLU A 384 -6.33 4.38 27.40
N GLY A 385 -5.03 4.56 27.15
CA GLY A 385 -3.96 3.87 27.88
C GLY A 385 -3.75 2.42 27.46
N ARG A 386 -4.28 1.97 26.32
CA ARG A 386 -4.11 0.59 25.81
C ARG A 386 -2.85 0.48 24.96
N ALA A 387 -2.18 -0.67 24.97
CA ALA A 387 -0.88 -0.83 24.32
C ALA A 387 -1.00 -0.84 22.79
N ILE A 388 -0.14 -0.10 22.09
CA ILE A 388 -0.09 -0.05 20.61
C ILE A 388 1.30 -0.33 20.03
N LEU A 389 2.33 -0.32 20.87
CA LEU A 389 3.70 -0.73 20.56
C LEU A 389 4.29 -1.38 21.80
N TYR A 390 4.80 -2.60 21.69
CA TYR A 390 5.43 -3.30 22.80
C TYR A 390 6.49 -4.31 22.35
N VAL A 391 7.35 -4.71 23.30
CA VAL A 391 8.31 -5.80 23.16
C VAL A 391 7.89 -6.94 24.07
N ASP A 392 7.86 -8.15 23.52
CA ASP A 392 7.56 -9.39 24.22
C ASP A 392 8.76 -10.34 24.11
N ASP A 393 9.43 -10.51 25.25
CA ASP A 393 10.54 -11.44 25.49
C ASP A 393 10.13 -12.61 26.40
N VAL A 394 8.83 -12.76 26.69
CA VAL A 394 8.33 -13.68 27.72
C VAL A 394 7.45 -14.80 27.14
N SER A 395 6.76 -14.56 26.03
CA SER A 395 5.86 -15.55 25.43
C SER A 395 6.58 -16.68 24.71
N THR A 396 7.78 -16.42 24.19
CA THR A 396 8.58 -17.40 23.44
C THR A 396 10.06 -17.27 23.81
N PRO A 397 10.92 -18.26 23.45
CA PRO A 397 12.37 -18.09 23.56
C PRO A 397 12.95 -16.95 22.71
N GLY A 398 12.22 -16.57 21.65
CA GLY A 398 12.55 -15.45 20.77
C GLY A 398 11.78 -14.18 21.15
N ARG A 399 12.12 -13.10 20.45
CA ARG A 399 11.60 -11.76 20.71
C ARG A 399 10.51 -11.38 19.71
N MET A 400 9.41 -10.80 20.19
CA MET A 400 8.40 -10.17 19.35
C MET A 400 8.35 -8.66 19.61
N ILE A 401 8.41 -7.85 18.55
CA ILE A 401 8.24 -6.40 18.60
C ILE A 401 7.01 -6.07 17.77
N LEU A 402 5.93 -5.67 18.43
CA LEU A 402 4.62 -5.55 17.80
C LEU A 402 4.12 -4.13 17.83
N SER A 403 3.55 -3.68 16.72
CA SER A 403 2.91 -2.39 16.63
C SER A 403 1.62 -2.42 15.83
N SER A 404 0.61 -1.65 16.26
CA SER A 404 -0.60 -1.38 15.48
C SER A 404 -0.41 -0.21 14.50
N LEU A 405 0.75 0.43 14.52
CA LEU A 405 1.13 1.54 13.66
C LEU A 405 1.58 1.05 12.27
N ASP A 406 1.26 1.77 11.21
CA ASP A 406 1.49 1.39 9.81
C ASP A 406 2.51 2.29 9.06
N PRO A 407 3.73 2.49 9.59
CA PRO A 407 4.61 3.56 9.12
C PRO A 407 5.11 3.37 7.69
N MET A 408 5.33 2.13 7.23
CA MET A 408 5.83 1.88 5.86
C MET A 408 4.76 2.12 4.80
N PHE A 409 3.47 1.95 5.13
CA PHE A 409 2.38 2.26 4.22
C PHE A 409 2.34 3.77 3.95
N HIS A 410 2.37 4.60 4.99
CA HIS A 410 2.33 6.06 4.86
C HIS A 410 3.60 6.65 4.29
N HIS A 411 4.76 6.12 4.69
CA HIS A 411 6.02 6.46 4.06
C HIS A 411 5.94 6.15 2.57
N GLY A 412 5.66 4.90 2.21
CA GLY A 412 5.56 4.43 0.83
C GLY A 412 4.49 5.14 -0.02
N SER A 413 3.44 5.65 0.61
CA SER A 413 2.34 6.40 -0.03
C SER A 413 2.54 7.92 -0.05
N HIS A 414 3.65 8.43 0.48
CA HIS A 414 3.94 9.86 0.60
C HIS A 414 2.87 10.64 1.40
N PHE A 415 2.19 9.97 2.35
CA PHE A 415 0.99 10.49 3.00
C PHE A 415 1.29 11.22 4.33
N MET A 416 1.88 10.52 5.32
CA MET A 416 2.16 11.08 6.66
C MET A 416 3.66 11.29 6.91
N PRO A 417 4.18 12.54 6.95
CA PRO A 417 5.59 12.79 7.25
C PRO A 417 6.06 12.26 8.61
N ALA A 418 5.17 12.14 9.59
CA ALA A 418 5.48 11.56 10.90
C ALA A 418 6.01 10.12 10.80
N THR A 419 5.48 9.34 9.85
CA THR A 419 5.89 7.94 9.67
C THR A 419 7.30 7.80 9.12
N THR A 420 7.73 8.71 8.24
CA THR A 420 9.14 8.79 7.81
C THR A 420 10.03 9.14 9.01
N ARG A 421 9.66 10.12 9.84
CA ARG A 421 10.44 10.48 11.04
C ARG A 421 10.54 9.31 12.03
N PHE A 422 9.47 8.53 12.18
CA PHE A 422 9.49 7.30 12.96
C PHE A 422 10.50 6.30 12.40
N LEU A 423 10.39 5.95 11.11
CA LEU A 423 11.26 4.96 10.46
C LEU A 423 12.73 5.37 10.46
N ASP A 424 13.02 6.67 10.30
CA ASP A 424 14.38 7.23 10.37
C ASP A 424 15.10 6.94 11.68
N ARG A 425 14.33 6.74 12.77
CA ARG A 425 14.85 6.43 14.09
C ARG A 425 14.70 4.95 14.40
N PHE A 426 13.52 4.39 14.16
CA PHE A 426 13.19 3.02 14.55
C PHE A 426 14.02 1.97 13.80
N ILE A 427 14.27 2.12 12.50
CA ILE A 427 15.09 1.17 11.73
C ILE A 427 16.55 1.11 12.25
N PRO A 428 17.29 2.23 12.35
CA PRO A 428 18.65 2.18 12.90
C PRO A 428 18.68 1.79 14.38
N ASN A 429 17.69 2.20 15.19
CA ASN A 429 17.59 1.80 16.59
C ASN A 429 17.39 0.29 16.74
N LEU A 430 16.52 -0.31 15.90
CA LEU A 430 16.36 -1.76 15.89
C LEU A 430 17.69 -2.44 15.59
N LYS A 431 18.41 -1.99 14.56
CA LYS A 431 19.72 -2.54 14.21
C LYS A 431 20.72 -2.43 15.36
N ALA A 432 20.74 -1.32 16.09
CA ALA A 432 21.58 -1.18 17.29
C ALA A 432 21.12 -2.10 18.42
N TYR A 433 19.82 -2.19 18.65
CA TYR A 433 19.20 -2.97 19.72
C TYR A 433 19.40 -4.48 19.58
N ILE A 434 19.41 -5.00 18.34
CA ILE A 434 19.62 -6.43 18.07
C ILE A 434 21.10 -6.83 18.03
N HIS A 435 22.03 -5.87 18.03
CA HIS A 435 23.47 -6.13 18.04
C HIS A 435 24.13 -5.74 19.38
N ALA A 436 23.37 -5.14 20.29
CA ALA A 436 23.72 -5.00 21.70
C ALA A 436 23.51 -6.35 22.41
#